data_AF-A0A2R5L650-F1
#
_entry.id   AF-A0A2R5L650-F1
#
_cell.length_a   1.000
_cell.length_b   1.000
_cell.length_c   1.000
_cell.angle_alpha   90.00
_cell.angle_beta   90.00
_cell.angle_gamma   90.00
#
_symmetry.space_group_name_H-M   'P 1'
#
loop_
_entity.id
_entity.type
_entity.pdbx_description
1 polymer ?
#
loop_
_entity_poly.entity_id
_entity_poly.type
_entity_poly.pdbx_seq_one_letter_code
_entity_poly.pdbx_strand_id
1 'polypeptide(L)'
;MVEGGRRVNAGSEFIHHINAKNCKIVAFFVVIGFVVYHSIIHLTYGIDTCKWLLSDGRFQGYHVWQPYGCMLHTYSNAESRMCMRYIAYWGGKNHIVFLGDSRIRQLYLAFLRQVQASASASEGDTKPQHDLKFIDKDLKLTVEFIWQPVVNTSMYNAYERWLLLPARERPTVVVTGSATWFIKKFNASEAALEQYRTNMVHLVPYLDHLANTTRVLWVMQGPVTPGKLDPSRKMITNEQIDLYNEAAANALRYSNVDLWSSVRLISLGYNNDQEDGLHTGMFAVNYAIQILTNMYCNDHMNYNDGTCCSSSEPVTMLQIVTFSAFGVLSILAIAMFVHRKLMARRLLLFHGDTRPLVIGSIKHDKTENSWYSLVVNLAKLGLIMSYFFLCDRTNFFMKENKYYTHFNFFLPVAYVFALGLFFTEETQHTQVLHRDQTNEWKGWMQLIILIYHMTGASQVLPIYMHIRVLVTSYLFLTGYGHFTYFWHKGDFGLYRLWQMLFRMNLLVVVLCLCMNRPYQFYYFVPLVSFWFVVVFVTMTTIPQVVATSAEANPLQYLYLVLKFVGLLSVVTVLYLSEVFFEKI
;
A
#
# COMPACT_ATOMS: atom_id res chain seq x y z
N MET A 1 19.26 2.98 45.79
CA MET A 1 20.55 3.61 46.11
C MET A 1 20.32 5.10 46.12
N VAL A 2 20.62 5.73 47.25
CA VAL A 2 20.46 7.16 47.48
C VAL A 2 21.67 7.86 46.87
N GLU A 3 21.44 8.70 45.87
CA GLU A 3 22.39 9.75 45.48
C GLU A 3 21.61 11.05 45.30
N GLY A 4 21.88 12.03 46.18
CA GLY A 4 21.67 13.44 45.91
C GLY A 4 20.25 13.99 46.06
N GLY A 5 19.73 14.04 47.30
CA GLY A 5 18.90 15.11 47.91
C GLY A 5 18.18 16.17 47.07
N ARG A 6 17.54 15.84 45.94
CA ARG A 6 16.57 16.69 45.23
C ARG A 6 15.24 15.97 45.18
N ARG A 7 14.16 16.63 45.62
CA ARG A 7 12.79 16.16 45.35
C ARG A 7 12.63 16.09 43.83
N VAL A 8 12.74 14.89 43.28
CA VAL A 8 12.42 14.60 41.88
C VAL A 8 10.90 14.78 41.78
N ASN A 9 10.45 15.85 41.12
CA ASN A 9 9.03 16.06 40.85
C ASN A 9 8.53 14.87 40.02
N ALA A 10 7.29 14.40 40.24
CA ALA A 10 6.73 13.26 39.51
C ALA A 10 6.84 13.41 37.98
N GLY A 11 6.83 14.65 37.47
CA GLY A 11 7.09 14.97 36.06
C GLY A 11 8.51 14.64 35.57
N SER A 12 9.55 14.83 36.40
CA SER A 12 10.93 14.47 36.02
C SER A 12 11.18 12.96 36.00
N GLU A 13 10.46 12.20 36.83
CA GLU A 13 10.51 10.74 36.81
C GLU A 13 9.82 10.18 35.55
N PHE A 14 8.67 10.75 35.18
CA PHE A 14 7.97 10.41 33.93
C PHE A 14 8.82 10.70 32.68
N ILE A 15 9.46 11.87 32.61
CA ILE A 15 10.35 12.22 31.48
C ILE A 15 11.53 11.25 31.37
N HIS A 16 12.09 10.78 32.48
CA HIS A 16 13.17 9.78 32.47
C HIS A 16 12.72 8.43 31.85
N HIS A 17 11.44 8.08 31.96
CA HIS A 17 10.88 6.91 31.29
C HIS A 17 10.63 7.11 29.79
N ILE A 18 10.50 8.35 29.30
CA ILE A 18 10.45 8.67 27.86
C ILE A 18 11.87 8.66 27.30
N ASN A 19 12.37 7.48 27.03
CA ASN A 19 13.67 7.29 26.40
C ASN A 19 13.58 6.30 25.23
N ALA A 20 14.56 6.36 24.34
CA ALA A 20 14.57 5.55 23.12
C ALA A 20 14.50 4.03 23.39
N LYS A 21 14.99 3.55 24.54
CA LYS A 21 14.94 2.13 24.89
C LYS A 21 13.51 1.71 25.22
N ASN A 22 12.81 2.47 26.06
CA ASN A 22 11.43 2.19 26.43
C ASN A 22 10.50 2.35 25.22
N CYS A 23 10.69 3.39 24.38
CA CYS A 23 9.92 3.56 23.15
C CYS A 23 10.09 2.38 22.19
N LYS A 24 11.30 1.80 22.07
CA LYS A 24 11.53 0.59 21.26
C LYS A 24 10.78 -0.63 21.82
N ILE A 25 10.71 -0.78 23.14
CA ILE A 25 9.97 -1.88 23.79
C ILE A 25 8.48 -1.72 23.52
N VAL A 26 7.93 -0.52 23.72
CA VAL A 26 6.52 -0.22 23.42
C VAL A 26 6.22 -0.49 21.95
N ALA A 27 7.05 0.02 21.03
CA ALA A 27 6.89 -0.21 19.60
C ALA A 27 6.90 -1.70 19.24
N PHE A 28 7.77 -2.50 19.87
CA PHE A 28 7.81 -3.95 19.67
C PHE A 28 6.49 -4.63 20.08
N PHE A 29 5.93 -4.28 21.24
CA PHE A 29 4.64 -4.83 21.67
C PHE A 29 3.48 -4.35 20.79
N VAL A 30 3.52 -3.11 20.31
CA VAL A 30 2.52 -2.58 19.36
C VAL A 30 2.55 -3.38 18.06
N VAL A 31 3.72 -3.65 17.50
CA VAL A 31 3.87 -4.46 16.28
C VAL A 31 3.32 -5.88 16.49
N ILE A 32 3.63 -6.53 17.62
CA ILE A 32 3.07 -7.84 17.95
C ILE A 32 1.54 -7.77 18.07
N GLY A 33 1.02 -6.74 18.74
CA GLY A 33 -0.43 -6.51 18.85
C GLY A 33 -1.11 -6.41 17.49
N PHE A 34 -0.51 -5.68 16.54
CA PHE A 34 -1.03 -5.60 15.18
C PHE A 34 -0.97 -6.92 14.43
N VAL A 35 0.10 -7.70 14.57
CA VAL A 35 0.21 -9.04 13.96
C VAL A 35 -0.90 -9.95 14.50
N VAL A 36 -1.11 -9.99 15.82
CA VAL A 36 -2.17 -10.80 16.43
C VAL A 36 -3.56 -10.35 15.97
N TYR A 37 -3.81 -9.03 15.96
CA TYR A 37 -5.09 -8.46 15.52
C TYR A 37 -5.43 -8.85 14.07
N HIS A 38 -4.48 -8.68 13.14
CA HIS A 38 -4.71 -9.05 11.74
C HIS A 38 -4.82 -10.57 11.54
N SER A 39 -4.09 -11.36 12.32
CA SER A 39 -4.25 -12.82 12.33
C SER A 39 -5.68 -13.22 12.71
N ILE A 40 -6.24 -12.60 13.75
CA ILE A 40 -7.63 -12.87 14.18
C ILE A 40 -8.60 -12.49 13.07
N ILE A 41 -8.45 -11.30 12.46
CA ILE A 41 -9.32 -10.87 11.36
C ILE A 41 -9.30 -11.87 10.20
N HIS A 42 -8.11 -12.33 9.80
CA HIS A 42 -7.99 -13.29 8.70
C HIS A 42 -8.59 -14.65 9.05
N LEU A 43 -8.50 -15.08 10.30
CA LEU A 43 -9.15 -16.30 10.77
C LEU A 43 -10.69 -16.17 10.82
N THR A 44 -11.23 -14.99 11.13
CA THR A 44 -12.68 -14.80 11.26
C THR A 44 -13.38 -14.44 9.95
N TYR A 45 -12.76 -13.61 9.10
CA TYR A 45 -13.38 -13.04 7.90
C TYR A 45 -12.77 -13.54 6.58
N GLY A 46 -11.61 -14.21 6.65
CA GLY A 46 -10.87 -14.69 5.49
C GLY A 46 -9.79 -13.73 4.99
N ILE A 47 -9.03 -14.19 3.99
CA ILE A 47 -7.89 -13.47 3.40
C ILE A 47 -8.26 -12.84 2.04
N ASP A 48 -9.42 -13.19 1.49
CA ASP A 48 -9.83 -12.79 0.15
C ASP A 48 -10.16 -11.29 0.05
N THR A 49 -9.24 -10.52 -0.55
CA THR A 49 -9.38 -9.08 -0.78
C THR A 49 -10.55 -8.73 -1.72
N CYS A 50 -11.05 -9.68 -2.53
CA CYS A 50 -12.25 -9.46 -3.33
C CYS A 50 -13.51 -9.34 -2.49
N LYS A 51 -13.64 -10.17 -1.45
CA LYS A 51 -14.78 -10.08 -0.54
C LYS A 51 -14.82 -8.73 0.16
N TRP A 52 -13.65 -8.22 0.58
CA TRP A 52 -13.53 -6.89 1.19
C TRP A 52 -13.90 -5.76 0.21
N LEU A 53 -13.42 -5.84 -1.04
CA LEU A 53 -13.74 -4.89 -2.11
C LEU A 53 -15.26 -4.77 -2.38
N LEU A 54 -15.97 -5.90 -2.35
CA LEU A 54 -17.40 -5.96 -2.67
C LEU A 54 -18.32 -5.63 -1.47
N SER A 55 -17.81 -5.71 -0.24
CA SER A 55 -18.63 -5.63 0.97
C SER A 55 -18.73 -4.21 1.55
N ASP A 56 -17.59 -3.63 1.96
CA ASP A 56 -17.60 -2.44 2.82
C ASP A 56 -16.43 -1.47 2.53
N GLY A 57 -16.56 -0.24 3.02
CA GLY A 57 -15.58 0.81 2.86
C GLY A 57 -16.02 2.13 3.48
N ARG A 58 -15.26 3.19 3.22
CA ARG A 58 -15.57 4.54 3.71
C ARG A 58 -15.17 5.61 2.71
N PHE A 59 -15.75 6.78 2.91
CA PHE A 59 -15.25 8.00 2.28
C PHE A 59 -14.08 8.56 3.09
N GLN A 60 -12.90 8.66 2.48
CA GLN A 60 -11.72 9.28 3.12
C GLN A 60 -11.79 10.82 3.13
N GLY A 61 -12.67 11.38 2.30
CA GLY A 61 -12.99 12.80 2.23
C GLY A 61 -14.11 13.03 1.22
N TYR A 62 -14.16 14.21 0.61
CA TYR A 62 -15.18 14.51 -0.38
C TYR A 62 -14.92 13.68 -1.65
N HIS A 63 -15.88 12.84 -2.04
CA HIS A 63 -15.88 12.09 -3.32
C HIS A 63 -14.82 11.00 -3.53
N VAL A 64 -14.17 10.52 -2.46
CA VAL A 64 -13.17 9.45 -2.57
C VAL A 64 -13.59 8.25 -1.75
N TRP A 65 -14.00 7.18 -2.44
CA TRP A 65 -14.35 5.91 -1.82
C TRP A 65 -13.12 5.02 -1.65
N GLN A 66 -12.96 4.47 -0.44
CA GLN A 66 -11.88 3.56 -0.07
C GLN A 66 -12.48 2.27 0.48
N PRO A 67 -12.32 1.13 -0.23
CA PRO A 67 -12.62 -0.18 0.33
C PRO A 67 -11.78 -0.47 1.57
N TYR A 68 -12.32 -1.20 2.54
CA TYR A 68 -11.51 -1.67 3.65
C TYR A 68 -10.58 -2.79 3.21
N GLY A 69 -9.38 -2.85 3.78
CA GLY A 69 -8.47 -3.99 3.62
C GLY A 69 -7.60 -4.00 2.37
N CYS A 70 -7.94 -3.25 1.32
CA CYS A 70 -7.20 -3.26 0.06
C CYS A 70 -7.23 -1.91 -0.67
N MET A 71 -6.27 -1.72 -1.58
CA MET A 71 -6.15 -0.52 -2.42
C MET A 71 -6.81 -0.73 -3.77
N LEU A 72 -7.63 0.24 -4.18
CA LEU A 72 -8.25 0.29 -5.49
C LEU A 72 -7.29 0.93 -6.50
N HIS A 73 -7.15 0.33 -7.68
CA HIS A 73 -6.48 0.94 -8.83
C HIS A 73 -7.52 1.63 -9.73
N THR A 74 -7.20 2.81 -10.27
CA THR A 74 -8.10 3.53 -11.17
C THR A 74 -7.80 3.16 -12.61
N TYR A 75 -8.65 2.32 -13.19
CA TYR A 75 -8.49 1.87 -14.57
C TYR A 75 -8.93 2.93 -15.58
N SER A 76 -8.05 3.25 -16.51
CA SER A 76 -8.42 3.92 -17.76
C SER A 76 -9.09 2.95 -18.76
N ASN A 77 -9.73 3.49 -19.79
CA ASN A 77 -10.29 2.68 -20.87
C ASN A 77 -9.23 1.83 -21.58
N ALA A 78 -8.04 2.41 -21.79
CA ALA A 78 -6.92 1.72 -22.44
C ALA A 78 -6.45 0.52 -21.60
N GLU A 79 -6.31 0.70 -20.29
CA GLU A 79 -5.90 -0.35 -19.36
C GLU A 79 -6.96 -1.45 -19.22
N SER A 80 -8.24 -1.06 -19.20
CA SER A 80 -9.36 -2.02 -19.17
C SER A 80 -9.34 -2.91 -20.41
N ARG A 81 -9.12 -2.33 -21.59
CA ARG A 81 -8.97 -3.07 -22.86
C ARG A 81 -7.71 -3.93 -22.87
N MET A 82 -6.61 -3.44 -22.30
CA MET A 82 -5.36 -4.19 -22.16
C MET A 82 -5.56 -5.45 -21.31
N CYS A 83 -6.26 -5.33 -20.17
CA CYS A 83 -6.66 -6.48 -19.34
C CYS A 83 -7.44 -7.53 -20.13
N MET A 84 -8.51 -7.12 -20.83
CA MET A 84 -9.34 -8.05 -21.62
C MET A 84 -8.50 -8.76 -22.68
N ARG A 85 -7.60 -8.02 -23.36
CA ARG A 85 -6.68 -8.60 -24.34
C ARG A 85 -5.70 -9.58 -23.70
N TYR A 86 -5.17 -9.28 -22.52
CA TYR A 86 -4.26 -10.16 -21.80
C TYR A 86 -4.93 -11.49 -21.44
N ILE A 87 -6.15 -11.43 -20.88
CA ILE A 87 -6.94 -12.63 -20.57
C ILE A 87 -7.18 -13.47 -21.83
N ALA A 88 -7.58 -12.82 -22.94
CA ALA A 88 -7.83 -13.48 -24.22
C ALA A 88 -6.58 -14.10 -24.84
N TYR A 89 -5.40 -13.49 -24.63
CA TYR A 89 -4.10 -13.97 -25.10
C TYR A 89 -3.70 -15.27 -24.41
N TRP A 90 -3.93 -15.37 -23.09
CA TRP A 90 -3.67 -16.59 -22.31
C TRP A 90 -4.74 -17.68 -22.44
N GLY A 91 -5.65 -17.54 -23.41
CA GLY A 91 -6.68 -18.54 -23.71
C GLY A 91 -7.97 -18.41 -22.88
N GLY A 92 -8.08 -17.36 -22.05
CA GLY A 92 -9.31 -17.03 -21.33
C GLY A 92 -10.40 -16.48 -22.25
N LYS A 93 -11.65 -16.51 -21.76
CA LYS A 93 -12.82 -15.93 -22.44
C LYS A 93 -13.36 -14.79 -21.59
N ASN A 94 -13.56 -13.62 -22.20
CA ASN A 94 -14.21 -12.49 -21.54
C ASN A 94 -15.71 -12.54 -21.83
N HIS A 95 -16.48 -13.27 -21.01
CA HIS A 95 -17.94 -13.34 -21.13
C HIS A 95 -18.60 -12.79 -19.87
N ILE A 96 -19.11 -11.56 -19.95
CA ILE A 96 -19.67 -10.84 -18.80
C ILE A 96 -21.15 -10.59 -19.07
N VAL A 97 -22.01 -11.01 -18.15
CA VAL A 97 -23.46 -10.85 -18.30
C VAL A 97 -24.03 -9.97 -17.18
N PHE A 98 -24.87 -9.03 -17.56
CA PHE A 98 -25.68 -8.19 -16.67
C PHE A 98 -27.13 -8.65 -16.75
N LEU A 99 -27.71 -9.16 -15.66
CA LEU A 99 -29.06 -9.71 -15.67
C LEU A 99 -29.91 -9.06 -14.59
N GLY A 100 -30.98 -8.35 -14.98
CA GLY A 100 -31.85 -7.70 -14.00
C GLY A 100 -32.76 -6.63 -14.59
N ASP A 101 -32.97 -5.58 -13.80
CA ASP A 101 -33.81 -4.43 -14.15
C ASP A 101 -33.01 -3.26 -14.77
N SER A 102 -33.64 -2.09 -14.85
CA SER A 102 -33.04 -0.90 -15.45
C SER A 102 -31.80 -0.37 -14.71
N ARG A 103 -31.62 -0.66 -13.41
CA ARG A 103 -30.40 -0.30 -12.67
C ARG A 103 -29.24 -1.21 -13.03
N ILE A 104 -29.50 -2.50 -13.28
CA ILE A 104 -28.48 -3.42 -13.82
C ILE A 104 -28.14 -3.06 -15.27
N ARG A 105 -29.13 -2.64 -16.08
CA ARG A 105 -28.90 -2.09 -17.42
C ARG A 105 -27.98 -0.86 -17.38
N GLN A 106 -28.12 0.00 -16.37
CA GLN A 106 -27.26 1.16 -16.18
C GLN A 106 -25.79 0.75 -15.99
N LEU A 107 -25.52 -0.28 -15.18
CA LEU A 107 -24.17 -0.82 -15.01
C LEU A 107 -23.62 -1.43 -16.30
N TYR A 108 -24.44 -2.16 -17.07
CA TYR A 108 -24.05 -2.66 -18.40
C TYR A 108 -23.58 -1.52 -19.32
N LEU A 109 -24.38 -0.45 -19.43
CA LEU A 109 -24.05 0.69 -20.30
C LEU A 109 -22.78 1.41 -19.83
N ALA A 110 -22.60 1.57 -18.51
CA ALA A 110 -21.39 2.18 -17.96
C ALA A 110 -20.15 1.29 -18.17
N PHE A 111 -20.28 -0.03 -18.02
CA PHE A 111 -19.19 -0.97 -18.30
C PHE A 111 -18.77 -0.91 -19.77
N LEU A 112 -19.73 -0.85 -20.71
CA LEU A 112 -19.43 -0.68 -22.13
C LEU A 112 -18.62 0.59 -22.40
N ARG A 113 -18.96 1.72 -21.77
CA ARG A 113 -18.18 2.97 -21.91
C ARG A 113 -16.75 2.84 -21.41
N GLN A 114 -16.49 1.98 -20.42
CA GLN A 114 -15.15 1.72 -19.89
C GLN A 114 -14.31 0.86 -20.84
N VAL A 115 -14.91 -0.11 -21.55
CA VAL A 115 -14.16 -1.07 -22.38
C VAL A 115 -14.15 -0.72 -23.88
N GLN A 116 -14.94 0.25 -24.32
CA GLN A 116 -14.96 0.69 -25.72
C GLN A 116 -13.82 1.68 -26.01
N ALA A 117 -13.20 1.54 -27.19
CA ALA A 117 -12.07 2.38 -27.64
C ALA A 117 -12.50 3.78 -28.09
N SER A 118 -13.75 3.92 -28.55
CA SER A 118 -14.34 5.17 -29.01
C SER A 118 -15.76 5.26 -28.46
N ALA A 119 -16.23 6.47 -28.21
CA ALA A 119 -17.63 6.75 -27.93
C ALA A 119 -18.46 6.56 -29.22
N SER A 120 -18.42 5.36 -29.82
CA SER A 120 -19.50 4.90 -30.67
C SER A 120 -20.66 4.61 -29.73
N ALA A 121 -21.31 5.68 -29.29
CA ALA A 121 -22.60 5.59 -28.67
C ALA A 121 -23.45 4.75 -29.62
N SER A 122 -23.83 3.55 -29.18
CA SER A 122 -25.09 2.97 -29.60
C SER A 122 -26.21 3.84 -29.01
N GLU A 123 -26.27 5.10 -29.45
CA GLU A 123 -27.33 6.09 -29.22
C GLU A 123 -28.58 5.76 -30.06
N GLY A 124 -28.61 4.58 -30.67
CA GLY A 124 -29.71 4.12 -31.53
C GLY A 124 -30.73 3.21 -30.85
N ASP A 125 -30.55 2.87 -29.57
CA ASP A 125 -31.45 1.89 -28.94
C ASP A 125 -32.58 2.54 -28.12
N THR A 126 -33.72 2.71 -28.79
CA THR A 126 -34.92 3.40 -28.30
C THR A 126 -35.83 2.53 -27.43
N LYS A 127 -35.55 1.22 -27.26
CA LYS A 127 -36.40 0.31 -26.46
C LYS A 127 -35.76 -0.01 -25.10
N PRO A 128 -36.29 0.51 -23.98
CA PRO A 128 -35.63 0.37 -22.68
C PRO A 128 -35.69 -1.04 -22.04
N GLN A 129 -36.51 -1.96 -22.55
CA GLN A 129 -36.87 -3.23 -21.88
C GLN A 129 -36.66 -4.46 -22.77
N HIS A 130 -35.42 -4.72 -23.20
CA HIS A 130 -35.07 -5.92 -23.95
C HIS A 130 -33.60 -6.29 -23.75
N ASP A 131 -33.24 -7.47 -24.23
CA ASP A 131 -31.89 -8.01 -24.14
C ASP A 131 -30.94 -7.29 -25.10
N LEU A 132 -29.72 -7.02 -24.66
CA LEU A 132 -28.66 -6.38 -25.45
C LEU A 132 -27.43 -7.28 -25.50
N LYS A 133 -26.68 -7.20 -26.60
CA LYS A 133 -25.44 -7.95 -26.77
C LYS A 133 -24.39 -7.11 -27.47
N PHE A 134 -23.22 -7.04 -26.88
CA PHE A 134 -22.03 -6.41 -27.43
C PHE A 134 -20.93 -7.45 -27.59
N ILE A 135 -20.28 -7.48 -28.75
CA ILE A 135 -19.19 -8.41 -29.06
C ILE A 135 -18.02 -7.60 -29.64
N ASP A 136 -16.86 -7.69 -29.00
CA ASP A 136 -15.57 -7.19 -29.51
C ASP A 136 -14.69 -8.41 -29.82
N LYS A 137 -14.50 -8.67 -31.12
CA LYS A 137 -13.75 -9.84 -31.60
C LYS A 137 -12.26 -9.75 -31.27
N ASP A 138 -11.71 -8.54 -31.27
CA ASP A 138 -10.28 -8.30 -31.02
C ASP A 138 -9.92 -8.57 -29.56
N LEU A 139 -10.86 -8.31 -28.65
CA LEU A 139 -10.73 -8.59 -27.22
C LEU A 139 -11.29 -9.96 -26.81
N LYS A 140 -11.85 -10.75 -27.74
CA LYS A 140 -12.69 -11.92 -27.46
C LYS A 140 -13.69 -11.65 -26.33
N LEU A 141 -14.28 -10.45 -26.34
CA LEU A 141 -15.16 -9.94 -25.31
C LEU A 141 -16.61 -10.05 -25.77
N THR A 142 -17.44 -10.68 -24.95
CA THR A 142 -18.89 -10.72 -25.08
C THR A 142 -19.49 -10.14 -23.82
N VAL A 143 -20.23 -9.03 -23.96
CA VAL A 143 -20.98 -8.42 -22.87
C VAL A 143 -22.46 -8.48 -23.21
N GLU A 144 -23.26 -9.06 -22.34
CA GLU A 144 -24.71 -9.22 -22.56
C GLU A 144 -25.49 -8.53 -21.44
N PHE A 145 -26.62 -7.94 -21.79
CA PHE A 145 -27.66 -7.53 -20.86
C PHE A 145 -28.91 -8.37 -21.09
N ILE A 146 -29.44 -8.99 -20.04
CA ILE A 146 -30.67 -9.78 -20.11
C ILE A 146 -31.72 -9.14 -19.21
N TRP A 147 -32.85 -8.77 -19.79
CA TRP A 147 -33.95 -8.10 -19.10
C TRP A 147 -34.76 -9.11 -18.28
N GLN A 148 -34.46 -9.19 -16.99
CA GLN A 148 -35.19 -10.00 -16.00
C GLN A 148 -35.48 -9.14 -14.77
N PRO A 149 -36.46 -8.23 -14.86
CA PRO A 149 -36.65 -7.20 -13.85
C PRO A 149 -37.29 -7.72 -12.54
N VAL A 150 -37.84 -8.93 -12.54
CA VAL A 150 -38.59 -9.52 -11.43
C VAL A 150 -38.08 -10.93 -11.17
N VAL A 151 -37.76 -11.24 -9.92
CA VAL A 151 -37.36 -12.60 -9.50
C VAL A 151 -38.57 -13.54 -9.60
N ASN A 152 -38.58 -14.38 -10.64
CA ASN A 152 -39.64 -15.35 -10.93
C ASN A 152 -39.10 -16.45 -11.88
N THR A 153 -39.99 -17.32 -12.37
CA THR A 153 -39.68 -18.42 -13.29
C THR A 153 -38.89 -17.99 -14.53
N SER A 154 -39.15 -16.81 -15.10
CA SER A 154 -38.39 -16.31 -16.28
C SER A 154 -36.92 -16.07 -15.94
N MET A 155 -36.66 -15.54 -14.74
CA MET A 155 -35.30 -15.35 -14.23
C MET A 155 -34.62 -16.70 -13.95
N TYR A 156 -35.34 -17.67 -13.37
CA TYR A 156 -34.81 -19.02 -13.12
C TYR A 156 -34.40 -19.71 -14.43
N ASN A 157 -35.27 -19.66 -15.44
CA ASN A 157 -35.02 -20.22 -16.76
C ASN A 157 -33.80 -19.57 -17.44
N ALA A 158 -33.46 -18.32 -17.12
CA ALA A 158 -32.24 -17.69 -17.64
C ALA A 158 -30.98 -18.35 -17.07
N TYR A 159 -30.93 -18.61 -15.76
CA TYR A 159 -29.81 -19.32 -15.13
C TYR A 159 -29.76 -20.80 -15.52
N GLU A 160 -30.90 -21.47 -15.56
CA GLU A 160 -31.01 -22.87 -15.96
C GLU A 160 -30.43 -23.09 -17.37
N ARG A 161 -30.72 -22.17 -18.31
CA ARG A 161 -30.12 -22.21 -19.65
C ARG A 161 -28.59 -22.22 -19.63
N TRP A 162 -27.94 -21.50 -18.72
CA TRP A 162 -26.47 -21.55 -18.59
C TRP A 162 -25.98 -22.80 -17.88
N LEU A 163 -26.74 -23.34 -16.94
CA LEU A 163 -26.40 -24.59 -16.27
C LEU A 163 -26.39 -25.78 -17.23
N LEU A 164 -27.26 -25.76 -18.25
CA LEU A 164 -27.30 -26.74 -19.33
C LEU A 164 -26.09 -26.66 -20.28
N LEU A 165 -25.36 -25.55 -20.30
CA LEU A 165 -24.17 -25.39 -21.13
C LEU A 165 -22.94 -26.04 -20.45
N PRO A 166 -21.96 -26.53 -21.26
CA PRO A 166 -20.66 -26.94 -20.76
C PRO A 166 -19.99 -25.81 -19.95
N ALA A 167 -19.26 -26.15 -18.89
CA ALA A 167 -18.63 -25.17 -18.00
C ALA A 167 -17.79 -24.10 -18.72
N ARG A 168 -17.13 -24.46 -19.83
CA ARG A 168 -16.31 -23.54 -20.64
C ARG A 168 -17.10 -22.52 -21.45
N GLU A 169 -18.38 -22.77 -21.68
CA GLU A 169 -19.26 -21.89 -22.47
C GLU A 169 -20.08 -20.94 -21.60
N ARG A 170 -20.18 -21.24 -20.29
CA ARG A 170 -20.85 -20.39 -19.30
C ARG A 170 -20.21 -19.00 -19.22
N PRO A 171 -20.96 -17.99 -18.77
CA PRO A 171 -20.39 -16.68 -18.47
C PRO A 171 -19.24 -16.78 -17.46
N THR A 172 -18.23 -15.93 -17.61
CA THR A 172 -17.13 -15.80 -16.65
C THR A 172 -17.60 -15.01 -15.43
N VAL A 173 -18.41 -13.97 -15.65
CA VAL A 173 -18.99 -13.11 -14.60
C VAL A 173 -20.47 -12.87 -14.89
N VAL A 174 -21.31 -12.99 -13.88
CA VAL A 174 -22.73 -12.59 -13.91
C VAL A 174 -22.97 -11.54 -12.84
N VAL A 175 -23.30 -10.32 -13.27
CA VAL A 175 -23.75 -9.22 -12.40
C VAL A 175 -25.26 -9.20 -12.44
N THR A 176 -25.91 -9.45 -11.31
CA THR A 176 -27.37 -9.58 -11.26
C THR A 176 -27.99 -8.87 -10.08
N GLY A 177 -29.24 -8.46 -10.20
CA GLY A 177 -30.00 -7.87 -9.11
C GLY A 177 -31.39 -7.45 -9.56
N SER A 178 -32.35 -7.53 -8.65
CA SER A 178 -33.74 -7.14 -8.90
C SER A 178 -34.43 -6.83 -7.58
N ALA A 179 -35.11 -5.68 -7.50
CA ALA A 179 -36.11 -5.42 -6.46
C ALA A 179 -37.11 -4.34 -6.88
N THR A 180 -36.62 -3.25 -7.48
CA THR A 180 -37.42 -2.04 -7.72
C THR A 180 -38.66 -2.29 -8.57
N TRP A 181 -38.53 -3.14 -9.59
CA TRP A 181 -39.64 -3.56 -10.44
C TRP A 181 -40.62 -4.50 -9.75
N PHE A 182 -40.14 -5.33 -8.83
CA PHE A 182 -41.00 -6.17 -8.01
C PHE A 182 -41.87 -5.28 -7.10
N ILE A 183 -41.24 -4.34 -6.38
CA ILE A 183 -41.92 -3.36 -5.53
C ILE A 183 -42.97 -2.58 -6.33
N LYS A 184 -42.58 -2.06 -7.51
CA LYS A 184 -43.50 -1.31 -8.39
C LYS A 184 -44.69 -2.15 -8.84
N LYS A 185 -44.43 -3.36 -9.35
CA LYS A 185 -45.46 -4.22 -9.97
C LYS A 185 -46.54 -4.62 -8.97
N PHE A 186 -46.17 -4.83 -7.72
CA PHE A 186 -47.07 -5.28 -6.65
C PHE A 186 -47.37 -4.20 -5.61
N ASN A 187 -47.15 -2.95 -5.98
CA ASN A 187 -47.47 -1.76 -5.20
C ASN A 187 -46.97 -1.80 -3.74
N ALA A 188 -45.74 -2.31 -3.53
CA ALA A 188 -45.10 -2.42 -2.22
C ALA A 188 -45.91 -3.18 -1.14
N SER A 189 -46.78 -4.11 -1.54
CA SER A 189 -47.59 -4.89 -0.59
C SER A 189 -46.76 -5.90 0.22
N GLU A 190 -47.18 -6.16 1.45
CA GLU A 190 -46.51 -7.12 2.35
C GLU A 190 -46.53 -8.56 1.78
N ALA A 191 -47.67 -8.96 1.19
CA ALA A 191 -47.78 -10.25 0.51
C ALA A 191 -46.76 -10.41 -0.64
N ALA A 192 -46.43 -9.31 -1.33
CA ALA A 192 -45.43 -9.32 -2.39
C ALA A 192 -44.01 -9.47 -1.84
N LEU A 193 -43.69 -8.85 -0.69
CA LEU A 193 -42.41 -9.06 -0.02
C LEU A 193 -42.22 -10.54 0.39
N GLU A 194 -43.27 -11.19 0.90
CA GLU A 194 -43.21 -12.60 1.26
C GLU A 194 -43.06 -13.51 0.03
N GLN A 195 -43.76 -13.16 -1.06
CA GLN A 195 -43.56 -13.83 -2.35
C GLN A 195 -42.13 -13.64 -2.86
N TYR A 196 -41.56 -12.45 -2.73
CA TYR A 196 -40.17 -12.18 -3.12
C TYR A 196 -39.18 -13.02 -2.30
N ARG A 197 -39.37 -13.15 -0.97
CA ARG A 197 -38.55 -14.02 -0.11
C ARG A 197 -38.58 -15.47 -0.61
N THR A 198 -39.77 -15.99 -0.86
CA THR A 198 -39.96 -17.35 -1.38
C THR A 198 -39.27 -17.51 -2.74
N ASN A 199 -39.45 -16.55 -3.64
CA ASN A 199 -38.82 -16.55 -4.95
C ASN A 199 -37.28 -16.50 -4.87
N MET A 200 -36.73 -15.70 -3.96
CA MET A 200 -35.29 -15.65 -3.72
C MET A 200 -34.75 -17.00 -3.24
N VAL A 201 -35.42 -17.66 -2.30
CA VAL A 201 -35.04 -19.01 -1.83
C VAL A 201 -35.06 -20.02 -2.98
N HIS A 202 -36.07 -19.98 -3.85
CA HIS A 202 -36.11 -20.82 -5.05
C HIS A 202 -35.02 -20.51 -6.08
N LEU A 203 -34.53 -19.28 -6.11
CA LEU A 203 -33.45 -18.87 -7.00
C LEU A 203 -32.07 -19.36 -6.52
N VAL A 204 -31.86 -19.50 -5.20
CA VAL A 204 -30.55 -19.84 -4.60
C VAL A 204 -29.88 -21.06 -5.26
N PRO A 205 -30.55 -22.22 -5.46
CA PRO A 205 -29.88 -23.39 -6.03
C PRO A 205 -29.31 -23.16 -7.43
N TYR A 206 -29.98 -22.36 -8.25
CA TYR A 206 -29.50 -22.01 -9.59
C TYR A 206 -28.25 -21.14 -9.54
N LEU A 207 -28.25 -20.13 -8.67
CA LEU A 207 -27.11 -19.22 -8.50
C LEU A 207 -25.92 -19.93 -7.87
N ASP A 208 -26.16 -20.74 -6.83
CA ASP A 208 -25.12 -21.46 -6.09
C ASP A 208 -24.43 -22.50 -6.97
N HIS A 209 -25.20 -23.25 -7.78
CA HIS A 209 -24.60 -24.18 -8.73
C HIS A 209 -23.80 -23.47 -9.83
N LEU A 210 -24.29 -22.31 -10.32
CA LEU A 210 -23.59 -21.53 -11.32
C LEU A 210 -22.29 -20.93 -10.76
N ALA A 211 -22.29 -20.55 -9.48
CA ALA A 211 -21.15 -19.97 -8.78
C ALA A 211 -19.92 -20.90 -8.72
N ASN A 212 -20.10 -22.20 -8.91
CA ASN A 212 -18.99 -23.16 -9.00
C ASN A 212 -18.05 -22.92 -10.21
N THR A 213 -18.56 -22.30 -11.28
CA THR A 213 -17.80 -22.07 -12.52
C THR A 213 -17.76 -20.60 -12.94
N THR A 214 -18.61 -19.77 -12.36
CA THR A 214 -18.88 -18.40 -12.79
C THR A 214 -18.87 -17.49 -11.57
N ARG A 215 -18.26 -16.30 -11.65
CA ARG A 215 -18.36 -15.32 -10.56
C ARG A 215 -19.75 -14.68 -10.59
N VAL A 216 -20.60 -14.96 -9.60
CA VAL A 216 -21.97 -14.43 -9.53
C VAL A 216 -22.04 -13.32 -8.48
N LEU A 217 -22.34 -12.11 -8.91
CA LEU A 217 -22.47 -10.92 -8.06
C LEU A 217 -23.94 -10.53 -7.93
N TRP A 218 -24.47 -10.52 -6.71
CA TRP A 218 -25.79 -9.97 -6.42
C TRP A 218 -25.70 -8.50 -5.97
N VAL A 219 -26.13 -7.57 -6.82
CA VAL A 219 -26.06 -6.14 -6.59
C VAL A 219 -27.12 -5.70 -5.60
N MET A 220 -26.66 -5.24 -4.43
CA MET A 220 -27.54 -4.66 -3.41
C MET A 220 -28.10 -3.33 -3.92
N GLN A 221 -29.40 -3.14 -3.74
CA GLN A 221 -30.10 -2.01 -4.32
C GLN A 221 -29.77 -0.72 -3.56
N GLY A 222 -29.30 0.29 -4.29
CA GLY A 222 -29.01 1.62 -3.75
C GLY A 222 -30.29 2.39 -3.36
N PRO A 223 -30.19 3.48 -2.59
CA PRO A 223 -31.33 4.29 -2.21
C PRO A 223 -31.95 5.00 -3.43
N VAL A 224 -33.20 5.42 -3.26
CA VAL A 224 -33.96 6.29 -4.16
C VAL A 224 -34.12 7.67 -3.54
N THR A 225 -34.40 8.66 -4.39
CA THR A 225 -34.69 10.05 -3.98
C THR A 225 -36.18 10.33 -4.19
N PRO A 226 -37.04 10.22 -3.15
CA PRO A 226 -38.49 10.26 -3.31
C PRO A 226 -39.01 11.52 -4.01
N GLY A 227 -38.39 12.67 -3.78
CA GLY A 227 -38.80 13.94 -4.40
C GLY A 227 -38.59 14.04 -5.91
N LYS A 228 -37.73 13.17 -6.48
CA LYS A 228 -37.43 13.13 -7.92
C LYS A 228 -38.15 11.97 -8.64
N LEU A 229 -38.79 11.07 -7.90
CA LEU A 229 -39.48 9.92 -8.47
C LEU A 229 -40.75 10.33 -9.22
N ASP A 230 -40.93 9.72 -10.40
CA ASP A 230 -42.20 9.77 -11.13
C ASP A 230 -43.38 9.28 -10.26
N PRO A 231 -44.57 9.89 -10.34
CA PRO A 231 -45.74 9.48 -9.56
C PRO A 231 -46.06 7.98 -9.63
N SER A 232 -45.82 7.33 -10.77
CA SER A 232 -46.04 5.89 -10.96
C SER A 232 -45.06 5.00 -10.19
N ARG A 233 -44.05 5.57 -9.54
CA ARG A 233 -42.97 4.87 -8.82
C ARG A 233 -42.91 5.22 -7.33
N LYS A 234 -43.83 6.04 -6.82
CA LYS A 234 -43.83 6.53 -5.43
C LYS A 234 -43.92 5.43 -4.36
N MET A 235 -44.41 4.24 -4.72
CA MET A 235 -44.40 3.07 -3.82
C MET A 235 -43.00 2.55 -3.51
N ILE A 236 -41.99 2.89 -4.33
CA ILE A 236 -40.60 2.50 -4.10
C ILE A 236 -40.00 3.47 -3.07
N THR A 237 -40.06 3.10 -1.80
CA THR A 237 -39.43 3.85 -0.71
C THR A 237 -38.08 3.23 -0.32
N ASN A 238 -37.23 3.98 0.38
CA ASN A 238 -35.98 3.44 0.90
C ASN A 238 -36.22 2.31 1.91
N GLU A 239 -37.28 2.39 2.71
CA GLU A 239 -37.70 1.31 3.62
C GLU A 239 -38.03 0.03 2.85
N GLN A 240 -38.76 0.13 1.73
CA GLN A 240 -39.06 -1.02 0.88
C GLN A 240 -37.79 -1.59 0.25
N ILE A 241 -36.88 -0.74 -0.23
CA ILE A 241 -35.58 -1.19 -0.75
C ILE A 241 -34.81 -1.98 0.31
N ASP A 242 -34.84 -1.53 1.56
CA ASP A 242 -34.12 -2.16 2.66
C ASP A 242 -34.71 -3.52 3.02
N LEU A 243 -36.04 -3.64 3.07
CA LEU A 243 -36.73 -4.92 3.28
C LEU A 243 -36.42 -5.96 2.18
N TYR A 244 -36.37 -5.53 0.92
CA TYR A 244 -36.05 -6.43 -0.20
C TYR A 244 -34.56 -6.80 -0.25
N ASN A 245 -33.67 -5.86 0.07
CA ASN A 245 -32.26 -6.13 0.23
C ASN A 245 -32.01 -7.13 1.37
N GLU A 246 -32.67 -6.96 2.51
CA GLU A 246 -32.59 -7.90 3.62
C GLU A 246 -33.08 -9.30 3.23
N ALA A 247 -34.22 -9.37 2.52
CA ALA A 247 -34.73 -10.64 1.99
C ALA A 247 -33.71 -11.35 1.07
N ALA A 248 -33.08 -10.61 0.16
CA ALA A 248 -32.06 -11.16 -0.73
C ALA A 248 -30.78 -11.57 0.02
N ALA A 249 -30.29 -10.73 0.94
CA ALA A 249 -29.10 -11.01 1.74
C ALA A 249 -29.29 -12.23 2.65
N ASN A 250 -30.46 -12.37 3.28
CA ASN A 250 -30.78 -13.52 4.12
C ASN A 250 -30.85 -14.82 3.32
N ALA A 251 -31.47 -14.79 2.13
CA ALA A 251 -31.53 -15.96 1.26
C ALA A 251 -30.15 -16.40 0.74
N LEU A 252 -29.27 -15.44 0.42
CA LEU A 252 -27.95 -15.69 -0.15
C LEU A 252 -26.83 -15.84 0.89
N ARG A 253 -27.11 -15.68 2.19
CA ARG A 253 -26.10 -15.63 3.27
C ARG A 253 -25.12 -16.81 3.28
N TYR A 254 -25.60 -17.99 2.93
CA TYR A 254 -24.84 -19.25 2.97
C TYR A 254 -24.60 -19.85 1.58
N SER A 255 -24.83 -19.09 0.50
CA SER A 255 -24.49 -19.51 -0.85
C SER A 255 -23.09 -19.03 -1.26
N ASN A 256 -22.60 -19.55 -2.39
CA ASN A 256 -21.35 -19.12 -3.01
C ASN A 256 -21.49 -17.84 -3.84
N VAL A 257 -22.62 -17.13 -3.72
CA VAL A 257 -22.89 -15.87 -4.44
C VAL A 257 -22.31 -14.70 -3.66
N ASP A 258 -21.58 -13.81 -4.34
CA ASP A 258 -21.04 -12.63 -3.69
C ASP A 258 -22.10 -11.52 -3.62
N LEU A 259 -22.43 -11.09 -2.41
CA LEU A 259 -23.23 -9.90 -2.19
C LEU A 259 -22.39 -8.65 -2.47
N TRP A 260 -22.81 -7.85 -3.45
CA TRP A 260 -22.14 -6.62 -3.82
C TRP A 260 -22.79 -5.41 -3.12
N SER A 261 -22.34 -5.16 -1.90
CA SER A 261 -22.87 -4.15 -0.98
C SER A 261 -22.19 -2.79 -1.11
N SER A 262 -20.93 -2.75 -1.54
CA SER A 262 -20.14 -1.51 -1.58
C SER A 262 -20.76 -0.44 -2.48
N VAL A 263 -21.38 -0.81 -3.60
CA VAL A 263 -22.09 0.15 -4.50
C VAL A 263 -23.27 0.81 -3.80
N ARG A 264 -24.01 0.07 -2.97
CA ARG A 264 -25.10 0.64 -2.17
C ARG A 264 -24.55 1.64 -1.15
N LEU A 265 -23.46 1.32 -0.46
CA LEU A 265 -22.84 2.22 0.52
C LEU A 265 -22.34 3.53 -0.12
N ILE A 266 -21.70 3.43 -1.30
CA ILE A 266 -21.29 4.61 -2.07
C ILE A 266 -22.51 5.46 -2.42
N SER A 267 -23.59 4.82 -2.88
CA SER A 267 -24.83 5.51 -3.24
C SER A 267 -25.56 6.12 -2.03
N LEU A 268 -25.40 5.56 -0.83
CA LEU A 268 -25.92 6.12 0.42
C LEU A 268 -25.13 7.34 0.87
N GLY A 269 -23.80 7.29 0.76
CA GLY A 269 -22.94 8.43 1.10
C GLY A 269 -23.02 9.56 0.07
N TYR A 270 -23.43 9.27 -1.16
CA TYR A 270 -23.62 10.26 -2.22
C TYR A 270 -24.82 9.93 -3.12
N ASN A 271 -25.95 10.62 -2.89
CA ASN A 271 -27.21 10.42 -3.62
C ASN A 271 -27.73 11.69 -4.35
N ASN A 272 -27.00 12.82 -4.26
CA ASN A 272 -27.48 14.10 -4.76
C ASN A 272 -27.51 14.18 -6.31
N ASP A 273 -26.74 13.34 -6.98
CA ASP A 273 -26.58 13.29 -8.44
C ASP A 273 -27.56 12.34 -9.16
N GLN A 274 -28.58 11.83 -8.47
CA GLN A 274 -29.66 11.06 -9.12
C GLN A 274 -30.56 12.00 -9.95
N GLU A 275 -30.79 11.68 -11.23
CA GLU A 275 -31.61 12.49 -12.14
C GLU A 275 -33.11 12.20 -11.96
N ASP A 276 -33.54 10.93 -12.07
CA ASP A 276 -34.94 10.51 -12.01
C ASP A 276 -35.38 9.96 -10.64
N GLY A 277 -34.49 10.06 -9.65
CA GLY A 277 -34.67 9.55 -8.30
C GLY A 277 -34.72 8.03 -8.16
N LEU A 278 -34.66 7.25 -9.25
CA LEU A 278 -34.66 5.79 -9.23
C LEU A 278 -33.28 5.22 -9.53
N HIS A 279 -32.68 5.69 -10.63
CA HIS A 279 -31.39 5.19 -11.09
C HIS A 279 -30.27 5.70 -10.19
N THR A 280 -29.23 4.88 -10.09
CA THR A 280 -28.07 5.23 -9.26
C THR A 280 -27.35 6.43 -9.88
N GLY A 281 -26.88 7.34 -9.04
CA GLY A 281 -26.09 8.49 -9.47
C GLY A 281 -24.84 8.07 -10.26
N MET A 282 -24.44 8.87 -11.24
CA MET A 282 -23.30 8.55 -12.11
C MET A 282 -22.00 8.38 -11.31
N PHE A 283 -21.85 9.11 -10.21
CA PHE A 283 -20.72 8.97 -9.30
C PHE A 283 -20.58 7.53 -8.78
N ALA A 284 -21.65 6.98 -8.20
CA ALA A 284 -21.65 5.63 -7.66
C ALA A 284 -21.58 4.56 -8.76
N VAL A 285 -22.18 4.81 -9.93
CA VAL A 285 -22.06 3.93 -11.10
C VAL A 285 -20.60 3.85 -11.59
N ASN A 286 -19.90 4.97 -11.69
CA ASN A 286 -18.49 4.98 -12.11
C ASN A 286 -17.62 4.19 -11.12
N TYR A 287 -17.80 4.36 -9.81
CA TYR A 287 -17.12 3.52 -8.82
C TYR A 287 -17.50 2.05 -8.92
N ALA A 288 -18.76 1.72 -9.21
CA ALA A 288 -19.18 0.34 -9.43
C ALA A 288 -18.40 -0.31 -10.58
N ILE A 289 -18.19 0.42 -11.69
CA ILE A 289 -17.39 -0.06 -12.81
C ILE A 289 -15.91 -0.21 -12.44
N GLN A 290 -15.35 0.72 -11.67
CA GLN A 290 -13.98 0.60 -11.17
C GLN A 290 -13.84 -0.62 -10.25
N ILE A 291 -14.78 -0.85 -9.33
CA ILE A 291 -14.82 -2.04 -8.46
C ILE A 291 -14.91 -3.33 -9.30
N LEU A 292 -15.82 -3.37 -10.27
CA LEU A 292 -15.97 -4.54 -11.16
C LEU A 292 -14.68 -4.81 -11.96
N THR A 293 -14.05 -3.75 -12.46
CA THR A 293 -12.81 -3.87 -13.25
C THR A 293 -11.66 -4.30 -12.37
N ASN A 294 -11.50 -3.76 -11.16
CA ASN A 294 -10.50 -4.21 -10.19
C ASN A 294 -10.69 -5.68 -9.84
N MET A 295 -11.94 -6.09 -9.61
CA MET A 295 -12.26 -7.48 -9.31
C MET A 295 -11.90 -8.44 -10.44
N TYR A 296 -12.12 -8.01 -11.69
CA TYR A 296 -11.88 -8.85 -12.86
C TYR A 296 -10.42 -8.82 -13.37
N CYS A 297 -9.71 -7.70 -13.19
CA CYS A 297 -8.44 -7.44 -13.87
C CYS A 297 -7.20 -7.39 -12.97
N ASN A 298 -7.31 -7.11 -11.66
CA ASN A 298 -6.13 -6.81 -10.85
C ASN A 298 -5.12 -7.96 -10.79
N ASP A 299 -5.60 -9.20 -10.66
CA ASP A 299 -4.77 -10.41 -10.63
C ASP A 299 -3.97 -10.63 -11.94
N HIS A 300 -4.42 -10.05 -13.05
CA HIS A 300 -3.80 -10.20 -14.36
C HIS A 300 -2.83 -9.07 -14.73
N MET A 301 -2.98 -7.89 -14.14
CA MET A 301 -2.27 -6.68 -14.59
C MET A 301 -1.08 -6.29 -13.71
N ASN A 302 -0.94 -6.88 -12.52
CA ASN A 302 0.18 -6.68 -11.59
C ASN A 302 0.57 -5.20 -11.36
N TYR A 303 -0.42 -4.35 -11.09
CA TYR A 303 -0.20 -2.95 -10.75
C TYR A 303 0.32 -2.78 -9.31
N ASN A 304 1.21 -1.81 -9.09
CA ASN A 304 1.81 -1.57 -7.77
C ASN A 304 0.89 -0.76 -6.83
N ASP A 305 -0.14 -0.11 -7.35
CA ASP A 305 -1.09 0.75 -6.63
C ASP A 305 -2.47 0.09 -6.40
N GLY A 306 -2.68 -1.12 -6.93
CA GLY A 306 -3.89 -1.94 -6.73
C GLY A 306 -3.59 -3.23 -5.98
N THR A 307 -4.31 -3.49 -4.89
CA THR A 307 -4.17 -4.73 -4.09
C THR A 307 -5.48 -5.45 -3.82
N CYS A 308 -6.62 -4.84 -4.16
CA CYS A 308 -7.90 -5.53 -4.15
C CYS A 308 -7.93 -6.61 -5.23
N CYS A 309 -8.47 -7.80 -4.94
CA CYS A 309 -8.56 -8.90 -5.92
C CYS A 309 -7.25 -9.23 -6.65
N SER A 310 -6.13 -9.12 -5.93
CA SER A 310 -4.80 -9.40 -6.46
C SER A 310 -4.12 -10.41 -5.57
N SER A 311 -3.71 -11.55 -6.15
CA SER A 311 -2.89 -12.53 -5.46
C SER A 311 -1.52 -11.93 -5.15
N SER A 312 -0.95 -12.31 -4.00
CA SER A 312 0.42 -11.88 -3.67
C SER A 312 1.40 -12.47 -4.67
N GLU A 313 2.36 -11.65 -5.13
CA GLU A 313 3.37 -12.10 -6.09
C GLU A 313 4.09 -13.36 -5.57
N PRO A 314 4.32 -14.36 -6.43
CA PRO A 314 4.98 -15.59 -6.02
C PRO A 314 6.40 -15.29 -5.53
N VAL A 315 6.82 -15.98 -4.47
CA VAL A 315 8.14 -15.79 -3.87
C VAL A 315 9.22 -16.25 -4.84
N THR A 316 10.21 -15.39 -5.10
CA THR A 316 11.28 -15.70 -6.05
C THR A 316 12.39 -16.54 -5.42
N MET A 317 13.18 -17.23 -6.24
CA MET A 317 14.35 -17.98 -5.78
C MET A 317 15.34 -17.11 -5.00
N LEU A 318 15.51 -15.85 -5.41
CA LEU A 318 16.36 -14.88 -4.72
C LEU A 318 15.88 -14.64 -3.28
N GLN A 319 14.57 -14.45 -3.10
CA GLN A 319 13.95 -14.25 -1.80
C GLN A 319 14.04 -15.52 -0.94
N ILE A 320 13.78 -16.69 -1.52
CA ILE A 320 13.89 -17.98 -0.81
C ILE A 320 15.31 -18.16 -0.27
N VAL A 321 16.35 -17.96 -1.09
CA VAL A 321 17.75 -18.09 -0.67
C VAL A 321 18.09 -17.07 0.42
N THR A 322 17.66 -15.81 0.24
CA THR A 322 17.95 -14.72 1.20
C THR A 322 17.31 -14.98 2.57
N PHE A 323 16.03 -15.35 2.60
CA PHE A 323 15.33 -15.66 3.84
C PHE A 323 15.79 -16.97 4.47
N SER A 324 16.22 -17.95 3.67
CA SER A 324 16.84 -19.17 4.19
C SER A 324 18.16 -18.86 4.91
N ALA A 325 18.99 -17.98 4.34
CA ALA A 325 20.23 -17.53 4.99
C ALA A 325 19.94 -16.80 6.32
N PHE A 326 18.95 -15.91 6.35
CA PHE A 326 18.50 -15.28 7.60
C PHE A 326 17.91 -16.28 8.60
N GLY A 327 17.21 -17.32 8.13
CA GLY A 327 16.69 -18.40 8.95
C GLY A 327 17.81 -19.18 9.65
N VAL A 328 18.86 -19.57 8.91
CA VAL A 328 20.04 -20.23 9.47
C VAL A 328 20.73 -19.34 10.52
N LEU A 329 20.93 -18.04 10.22
CA LEU A 329 21.53 -17.10 11.18
C LEU A 329 20.67 -16.95 12.45
N SER A 330 19.35 -16.97 12.32
CA SER A 330 18.42 -16.90 13.45
C SER A 330 18.50 -18.16 14.31
N ILE A 331 18.54 -19.35 13.70
CA ILE A 331 18.73 -20.62 14.42
C ILE A 331 20.07 -20.66 15.14
N LEU A 332 21.16 -20.22 14.48
CA LEU A 332 22.49 -20.13 15.10
C LEU A 332 22.51 -19.14 16.27
N ALA A 333 21.86 -17.99 16.15
CA ALA A 333 21.74 -17.01 17.24
C ALA A 333 21.03 -17.63 18.46
N ILE A 334 19.92 -18.34 18.23
CA ILE A 334 19.16 -19.03 19.28
C ILE A 334 20.01 -20.14 19.91
N ALA A 335 20.68 -20.97 19.10
CA ALA A 335 21.54 -22.04 19.59
C ALA A 335 22.69 -21.52 20.46
N MET A 336 23.36 -20.45 20.03
CA MET A 336 24.42 -19.80 20.83
C MET A 336 23.88 -19.19 22.12
N PHE A 337 22.70 -18.58 22.08
CA PHE A 337 22.05 -18.04 23.28
C PHE A 337 21.70 -19.14 24.29
N VAL A 338 21.09 -20.23 23.82
CA VAL A 338 20.76 -21.40 24.65
C VAL A 338 22.03 -22.04 25.22
N HIS A 339 23.07 -22.24 24.39
CA HIS A 339 24.35 -22.79 24.84
C HIS A 339 24.98 -21.93 25.95
N ARG A 340 24.99 -20.60 25.80
CA ARG A 340 25.49 -19.67 26.85
C ARG A 340 24.68 -19.78 28.14
N LYS A 341 23.35 -19.82 28.06
CA LYS A 341 22.47 -20.00 29.22
C LYS A 341 22.68 -21.34 29.92
N LEU A 342 22.83 -22.43 29.15
CA LEU A 342 23.09 -23.76 29.67
C LEU A 342 24.48 -23.85 30.34
N MET A 343 25.52 -23.28 29.72
CA MET A 343 26.86 -23.23 30.32
C MET A 343 26.88 -22.40 31.60
N ALA A 344 26.21 -21.24 31.63
CA ALA A 344 26.09 -20.44 32.85
C ALA A 344 25.37 -21.20 33.97
N ARG A 345 24.29 -21.94 33.64
CA ARG A 345 23.60 -22.82 34.60
C ARG A 345 24.48 -23.97 35.08
N ARG A 346 25.25 -24.61 34.19
CA ARG A 346 26.20 -25.69 34.56
C ARG A 346 27.31 -25.17 35.48
N LEU A 347 27.84 -23.98 35.22
CA LEU A 347 28.85 -23.35 36.08
C LEU A 347 28.29 -23.03 37.48
N LEU A 348 27.07 -22.51 37.55
CA LEU A 348 26.38 -22.26 38.82
C LEU A 348 26.09 -23.54 39.61
N LEU A 349 25.79 -24.65 38.92
CA LEU A 349 25.57 -25.95 39.55
C LEU A 349 26.88 -26.63 40.02
N PHE A 350 28.00 -26.41 39.33
CA PHE A 350 29.30 -26.99 39.71
C PHE A 350 30.00 -26.24 40.86
N HIS A 351 29.71 -24.95 41.07
CA HIS A 351 30.26 -24.13 42.18
C HIS A 351 29.26 -24.00 43.34
N GLY A 352 28.65 -25.11 43.75
CA GLY A 352 27.98 -25.18 45.05
C GLY A 352 29.02 -25.01 46.18
N ASP A 353 28.77 -24.07 47.09
CA ASP A 353 29.48 -23.86 48.36
C ASP A 353 30.89 -23.24 48.37
N THR A 354 31.08 -22.10 47.71
CA THR A 354 31.98 -21.08 48.29
C THR A 354 31.37 -19.69 48.23
N ARG A 355 31.39 -19.01 49.39
CA ARG A 355 30.97 -17.62 49.63
C ARG A 355 31.52 -16.66 48.55
N PRO A 356 30.84 -15.52 48.28
CA PRO A 356 31.17 -14.62 47.18
C PRO A 356 32.49 -13.88 47.47
N LEU A 357 33.61 -14.53 47.18
CA LEU A 357 34.92 -13.89 47.16
C LEU A 357 34.98 -13.00 45.93
N VAL A 358 34.81 -11.70 46.20
CA VAL A 358 35.22 -10.59 45.34
C VAL A 358 34.45 -10.49 44.02
N ILE A 359 33.22 -9.97 44.10
CA ILE A 359 32.57 -9.24 43.00
C ILE A 359 33.33 -7.92 42.83
N GLY A 360 34.53 -8.01 42.29
CA GLY A 360 35.45 -6.91 42.09
C GLY A 360 36.59 -7.41 41.21
N SER A 361 36.55 -7.08 39.94
CA SER A 361 37.61 -7.41 38.98
C SER A 361 37.68 -8.85 38.45
N ILE A 362 36.55 -9.39 38.02
CA ILE A 362 36.53 -9.96 36.66
C ILE A 362 35.83 -8.93 35.81
N LYS A 363 36.63 -8.06 35.19
CA LYS A 363 36.29 -7.45 33.90
C LYS A 363 35.94 -8.62 32.99
N HIS A 364 34.69 -9.06 33.05
CA HIS A 364 34.19 -10.11 32.18
C HIS A 364 34.44 -9.60 30.78
N ASP A 365 35.30 -10.35 30.11
CA ASP A 365 35.99 -9.98 28.89
C ASP A 365 35.12 -9.10 27.99
N LYS A 366 35.52 -7.83 27.86
CA LYS A 366 34.95 -6.87 26.91
C LYS A 366 35.23 -7.28 25.46
N THR A 367 35.77 -8.47 25.22
CA THR A 367 35.49 -9.22 24.00
C THR A 367 34.15 -9.96 24.18
N GLU A 368 33.04 -9.23 24.06
CA GLU A 368 31.83 -9.83 23.50
C GLU A 368 32.29 -10.61 22.26
N ASN A 369 32.27 -11.96 22.28
CA ASN A 369 32.73 -12.75 21.13
C ASN A 369 32.18 -12.12 19.85
N SER A 370 33.06 -11.53 19.04
CA SER A 370 32.70 -10.70 17.89
C SER A 370 31.69 -11.44 16.98
N TRP A 371 31.89 -12.75 16.84
CA TRP A 371 31.00 -13.67 16.13
C TRP A 371 29.59 -13.78 16.70
N TYR A 372 29.43 -13.86 18.02
CA TYR A 372 28.10 -13.89 18.63
C TYR A 372 27.34 -12.58 18.36
N SER A 373 28.02 -11.45 18.55
CA SER A 373 27.42 -10.13 18.31
C SER A 373 27.03 -9.98 16.84
N LEU A 374 27.90 -10.39 15.91
CA LEU A 374 27.63 -10.37 14.48
C LEU A 374 26.39 -11.20 14.11
N VAL A 375 26.35 -12.47 14.52
CA VAL A 375 25.24 -13.38 14.18
C VAL A 375 23.92 -12.90 14.78
N VAL A 376 23.93 -12.43 16.04
CA VAL A 376 22.72 -11.87 16.67
C VAL A 376 22.24 -10.62 15.95
N ASN A 377 23.15 -9.74 15.52
CA ASN A 377 22.77 -8.53 14.78
C ASN A 377 22.25 -8.84 13.37
N LEU A 378 22.82 -9.84 12.69
CA LEU A 378 22.31 -10.31 11.41
C LEU A 378 20.96 -11.03 11.54
N ALA A 379 20.74 -11.79 12.61
CA ALA A 379 19.43 -12.39 12.90
C ALA A 379 18.37 -11.31 13.18
N LYS A 380 18.73 -10.25 13.94
CA LYS A 380 17.85 -9.08 14.13
C LYS A 380 17.53 -8.39 12.81
N LEU A 381 18.53 -8.20 11.94
CA LEU A 381 18.32 -7.65 10.60
C LEU A 381 17.35 -8.53 9.80
N GLY A 382 17.54 -9.85 9.81
CA GLY A 382 16.65 -10.81 9.18
C GLY A 382 15.20 -10.67 9.65
N LEU A 383 14.98 -10.56 10.97
CA LEU A 383 13.65 -10.35 11.54
C LEU A 383 13.00 -9.04 11.07
N ILE A 384 13.76 -7.95 11.00
CA ILE A 384 13.27 -6.66 10.48
C ILE A 384 12.92 -6.78 8.98
N MET A 385 13.77 -7.46 8.19
CA MET A 385 13.51 -7.68 6.77
C MET A 385 12.29 -8.57 6.54
N SER A 386 12.09 -9.61 7.37
CA SER A 386 10.89 -10.45 7.33
C SER A 386 9.62 -9.64 7.66
N TYR A 387 9.70 -8.72 8.62
CA TYR A 387 8.58 -7.82 8.92
C TYR A 387 8.26 -6.92 7.72
N PHE A 388 9.26 -6.31 7.08
CA PHE A 388 9.03 -5.50 5.88
C PHE A 388 8.45 -6.32 4.72
N PHE A 389 8.92 -7.55 4.54
CA PHE A 389 8.40 -8.44 3.50
C PHE A 389 6.93 -8.78 3.75
N LEU A 390 6.57 -9.05 5.02
CA LEU A 390 5.18 -9.29 5.42
C LEU A 390 4.30 -8.06 5.15
N CYS A 391 4.76 -6.86 5.47
CA CYS A 391 4.01 -5.62 5.24
C CYS A 391 3.81 -5.28 3.76
N ASP A 392 4.84 -5.46 2.93
CA ASP A 392 4.82 -4.97 1.54
C ASP A 392 4.36 -6.06 0.56
N ARG A 393 4.95 -7.25 0.65
CA ARG A 393 4.85 -8.31 -0.36
C ARG A 393 3.73 -9.30 -0.11
N THR A 394 3.05 -9.21 1.04
CA THR A 394 1.89 -10.05 1.35
C THR A 394 0.65 -9.18 1.59
N ASN A 395 -0.52 -9.82 1.57
CA ASN A 395 -1.80 -9.21 1.91
C ASN A 395 -2.19 -9.42 3.39
N PHE A 396 -1.21 -9.77 4.26
CA PHE A 396 -1.46 -10.01 5.69
C PHE A 396 -1.84 -8.74 6.46
N PHE A 397 -1.23 -7.61 6.11
CA PHE A 397 -1.65 -6.32 6.63
C PHE A 397 -2.60 -5.66 5.63
N MET A 398 -3.68 -5.10 6.16
CA MET A 398 -4.64 -4.35 5.37
C MET A 398 -3.97 -3.14 4.72
N LYS A 399 -4.28 -2.90 3.45
CA LYS A 399 -3.71 -1.79 2.66
C LYS A 399 -4.79 -0.76 2.35
N GLU A 400 -4.40 0.50 2.26
CA GLU A 400 -5.30 1.62 2.05
C GLU A 400 -4.63 2.64 1.10
N ASN A 401 -5.39 3.24 0.17
CA ASN A 401 -4.84 4.28 -0.67
C ASN A 401 -4.52 5.52 0.19
N LYS A 402 -3.42 6.17 -0.14
CA LYS A 402 -3.00 7.40 0.53
C LYS A 402 -3.94 8.53 0.13
N TYR A 403 -4.47 9.24 1.12
CA TYR A 403 -5.35 10.38 0.91
C TYR A 403 -4.81 11.63 1.58
N TYR A 404 -4.63 12.68 0.78
CA TYR A 404 -4.13 13.95 1.26
C TYR A 404 -5.26 14.81 1.82
N THR A 405 -5.04 15.32 3.04
CA THR A 405 -5.77 16.48 3.56
C THR A 405 -4.78 17.44 4.20
N HIS A 406 -5.09 18.74 4.15
CA HIS A 406 -4.27 19.75 4.81
C HIS A 406 -4.07 19.46 6.30
N PHE A 407 -5.13 19.01 6.98
CA PHE A 407 -5.07 18.68 8.40
C PHE A 407 -4.13 17.50 8.67
N ASN A 408 -4.27 16.39 7.94
CA ASN A 408 -3.44 15.20 8.14
C ASN A 408 -1.96 15.44 7.81
N PHE A 409 -1.65 16.40 6.94
CA PHE A 409 -0.28 16.78 6.61
C PHE A 409 0.32 17.77 7.63
N PHE A 410 -0.36 18.89 7.89
CA PHE A 410 0.19 19.95 8.73
C PHE A 410 0.18 19.62 10.23
N LEU A 411 -0.73 18.78 10.72
CA LEU A 411 -0.77 18.42 12.14
C LEU A 411 0.49 17.64 12.58
N PRO A 412 0.92 16.56 11.89
CA PRO A 412 2.20 15.91 12.20
C PRO A 412 3.40 16.84 12.03
N VAL A 413 3.40 17.72 11.03
CA VAL A 413 4.48 18.71 10.84
C VAL A 413 4.56 19.66 12.03
N ALA A 414 3.43 20.21 12.47
CA ALA A 414 3.35 21.08 13.64
C ALA A 414 3.76 20.35 14.93
N TYR A 415 3.41 19.07 15.06
CA TYR A 415 3.79 18.24 16.20
C TYR A 415 5.30 18.00 16.27
N VAL A 416 5.91 17.55 15.17
CA VAL A 416 7.37 17.42 15.06
C VAL A 416 8.02 18.77 15.30
N PHE A 417 7.39 19.85 14.82
CA PHE A 417 7.90 21.20 15.03
C PHE A 417 7.94 21.62 16.50
N ALA A 418 6.85 21.42 17.21
CA ALA A 418 6.76 21.68 18.63
C ALA A 418 7.77 20.83 19.42
N LEU A 419 7.87 19.53 19.13
CA LEU A 419 8.84 18.66 19.80
C LEU A 419 10.27 19.16 19.61
N GLY A 420 10.67 19.50 18.40
CA GLY A 420 12.03 19.99 18.17
C GLY A 420 12.31 21.38 18.78
N LEU A 421 11.29 22.20 19.06
CA LEU A 421 11.46 23.44 19.82
C LEU A 421 11.64 23.20 21.32
N PHE A 422 10.91 22.24 21.90
CA PHE A 422 10.93 21.97 23.34
C PHE A 422 12.04 21.01 23.78
N PHE A 423 12.55 20.18 22.87
CA PHE A 423 13.60 19.18 23.14
C PHE A 423 14.92 19.55 22.43
N THR A 424 15.44 20.75 22.71
CA THR A 424 16.75 21.20 22.20
C THR A 424 17.88 20.87 23.18
N GLU A 425 19.05 20.51 22.65
CA GLU A 425 20.28 20.30 23.43
C GLU A 425 21.30 21.41 23.11
N GLU A 426 22.06 21.84 24.13
CA GLU A 426 23.14 22.80 23.94
C GLU A 426 24.37 22.12 23.30
N THR A 427 24.89 22.74 22.23
CA THR A 427 26.12 22.27 21.56
C THR A 427 27.35 23.04 22.07
N GLN A 428 28.46 22.33 22.21
CA GLN A 428 29.76 22.91 22.57
C GLN A 428 30.52 23.47 21.35
N HIS A 429 29.99 23.29 20.14
CA HIS A 429 30.63 23.72 18.90
C HIS A 429 30.11 25.10 18.44
N THR A 430 31.04 26.04 18.22
CA THR A 430 30.73 27.41 17.78
C THR A 430 30.77 27.61 16.27
N GLN A 431 31.23 26.61 15.52
CA GLN A 431 31.32 26.67 14.06
C GLN A 431 29.95 26.50 13.40
N VAL A 432 29.70 27.29 12.36
CA VAL A 432 28.51 27.16 11.51
C VAL A 432 28.58 25.84 10.73
N LEU A 433 27.45 25.13 10.61
CA LEU A 433 27.34 23.82 9.94
C LEU A 433 28.22 22.72 10.56
N HIS A 434 28.45 22.77 11.86
CA HIS A 434 29.07 21.66 12.58
C HIS A 434 28.17 20.40 12.52
N ARG A 435 28.76 19.28 12.93
CA ARG A 435 28.14 17.95 12.77
C ARG A 435 26.78 17.83 13.46
N ASP A 436 26.60 18.41 14.64
CA ASP A 436 25.35 18.28 15.38
C ASP A 436 24.22 19.06 14.70
N GLN A 437 24.48 20.31 14.30
CA GLN A 437 23.54 21.11 13.50
C GLN A 437 23.15 20.40 12.19
N THR A 438 24.11 19.83 11.47
CA THR A 438 23.82 19.15 10.19
C THR A 438 23.09 17.81 10.37
N ASN A 439 23.33 17.08 11.46
CA ASN A 439 22.58 15.87 11.79
C ASN A 439 21.14 16.19 12.18
N GLU A 440 20.95 17.24 12.97
CA GLU A 440 19.61 17.71 13.35
C GLU A 440 18.81 18.10 12.12
N TRP A 441 19.38 18.94 11.24
CA TRP A 441 18.72 19.33 10.00
C TRP A 441 18.39 18.13 9.10
N LYS A 442 19.30 17.14 8.98
CA LYS A 442 19.02 15.89 8.26
C LYS A 442 17.87 15.09 8.87
N GLY A 443 17.81 14.99 10.20
CA GLY A 443 16.74 14.30 10.91
C GLY A 443 15.37 14.95 10.69
N TRP A 444 15.31 16.27 10.79
CA TRP A 444 14.10 17.04 10.48
C TRP A 444 13.63 16.85 9.04
N MET A 445 14.55 16.92 8.09
CA MET A 445 14.23 16.65 6.68
C MET A 445 13.67 15.24 6.50
N GLN A 446 14.25 14.23 7.14
CA GLN A 446 13.75 12.85 7.06
C GLN A 446 12.32 12.70 7.61
N LEU A 447 12.00 13.34 8.73
CA LEU A 447 10.65 13.32 9.30
C LEU A 447 9.63 13.99 8.38
N ILE A 448 9.96 15.16 7.82
CA ILE A 448 9.07 15.88 6.90
C ILE A 448 8.87 15.08 5.60
N ILE A 449 9.94 14.51 5.05
CA ILE A 449 9.87 13.63 3.86
C ILE A 449 9.01 12.39 4.15
N LEU A 450 9.12 11.81 5.34
CA LEU A 450 8.29 10.68 5.76
C LEU A 450 6.81 11.07 5.84
N ILE A 451 6.48 12.19 6.48
CA ILE A 451 5.09 12.70 6.56
C ILE A 451 4.54 12.91 5.15
N TYR A 452 5.31 13.58 4.28
CA TYR A 452 4.95 13.81 2.88
C TYR A 452 4.58 12.51 2.14
N HIS A 453 5.38 11.45 2.29
CA HIS A 453 5.13 10.17 1.64
C HIS A 453 4.00 9.37 2.30
N MET A 454 3.78 9.49 3.60
CA MET A 454 2.71 8.82 4.33
C MET A 454 1.35 9.43 4.02
N THR A 455 1.25 10.75 3.91
CA THR A 455 -0.01 11.47 3.67
C THR A 455 -0.35 11.64 2.18
N GLY A 456 0.50 11.16 1.26
CA GLY A 456 0.27 11.31 -0.18
C GLY A 456 0.30 12.76 -0.67
N ALA A 457 1.07 13.63 -0.02
CA ALA A 457 1.10 15.07 -0.31
C ALA A 457 1.79 15.43 -1.65
N SER A 458 2.22 14.44 -2.43
CA SER A 458 2.79 14.61 -3.78
C SER A 458 1.82 15.24 -4.78
N GLN A 459 0.52 15.15 -4.51
CA GLN A 459 -0.52 15.73 -5.37
C GLN A 459 -0.58 17.26 -5.28
N VAL A 460 0.01 17.86 -4.24
CA VAL A 460 0.02 19.32 -4.03
C VAL A 460 1.35 19.90 -4.48
N LEU A 461 1.32 20.62 -5.61
CA LEU A 461 2.52 21.14 -6.28
C LEU A 461 3.42 22.00 -5.37
N PRO A 462 2.90 22.97 -4.57
CA PRO A 462 3.76 23.73 -3.65
C PRO A 462 4.50 22.86 -2.65
N ILE A 463 3.83 21.87 -2.04
CA ILE A 463 4.46 20.96 -1.07
C ILE A 463 5.52 20.12 -1.77
N TYR A 464 5.19 19.54 -2.94
CA TYR A 464 6.12 18.78 -3.76
C TYR A 464 7.41 19.56 -4.05
N MET A 465 7.31 20.83 -4.46
CA MET A 465 8.48 21.69 -4.73
C MET A 465 9.33 21.90 -3.48
N HIS A 466 8.73 22.15 -2.31
CA HIS A 466 9.47 22.31 -1.06
C HIS A 466 10.20 21.02 -0.66
N ILE A 467 9.56 19.87 -0.79
CA ILE A 467 10.20 18.58 -0.51
C ILE A 467 11.38 18.33 -1.44
N ARG A 468 11.30 18.73 -2.72
CA ARG A 468 12.45 18.66 -3.63
C ARG A 468 13.63 19.50 -3.13
N VAL A 469 13.39 20.70 -2.61
CA VAL A 469 14.42 21.54 -1.98
C VAL A 469 15.02 20.88 -0.73
N LEU A 470 14.21 20.19 0.09
CA LEU A 470 14.73 19.44 1.24
C LEU A 470 15.63 18.27 0.79
N VAL A 471 15.22 17.51 -0.22
CA VAL A 471 16.00 16.37 -0.73
C VAL A 471 17.33 16.85 -1.33
N THR A 472 17.35 17.95 -2.09
CA THR A 472 18.60 18.53 -2.62
C THR A 472 19.49 19.10 -1.52
N SER A 473 18.90 19.76 -0.51
CA SER A 473 19.61 20.24 0.69
C SER A 473 20.25 19.07 1.47
N TYR A 474 19.52 17.96 1.63
CA TYR A 474 20.06 16.75 2.27
C TYR A 474 21.26 16.19 1.50
N LEU A 475 21.16 16.12 0.17
CA LEU A 475 22.26 15.67 -0.69
C LEU A 475 23.48 16.59 -0.54
N PHE A 476 23.26 17.91 -0.56
CA PHE A 476 24.30 18.91 -0.32
C PHE A 476 24.98 18.73 1.04
N LEU A 477 24.23 18.62 2.14
CA LEU A 477 24.80 18.40 3.47
C LEU A 477 25.55 17.07 3.60
N THR A 478 25.21 16.07 2.78
CA THR A 478 25.92 14.79 2.74
C THR A 478 27.25 14.95 2.00
N GLY A 479 27.25 15.59 0.83
CA GLY A 479 28.48 15.96 0.11
C GLY A 479 29.40 16.85 0.94
N TYR A 480 28.85 17.90 1.57
CA TYR A 480 29.58 18.80 2.47
C TYR A 480 30.24 18.05 3.63
N GLY A 481 29.51 17.15 4.31
CA GLY A 481 30.10 16.37 5.40
C GLY A 481 31.28 15.49 4.97
N HIS A 482 31.22 14.90 3.77
CA HIS A 482 32.33 14.14 3.22
C HIS A 482 33.50 15.03 2.79
N PHE A 483 33.21 16.16 2.13
CA PHE A 483 34.22 17.16 1.79
C PHE A 483 34.96 17.66 3.03
N THR A 484 34.25 18.11 4.06
CA THR A 484 34.82 18.62 5.31
C THR A 484 35.68 17.57 6.02
N TYR A 485 35.28 16.29 5.97
CA TYR A 485 36.11 15.20 6.47
C TYR A 485 37.44 15.11 5.71
N PHE A 486 37.42 15.09 4.38
CA PHE A 486 38.64 15.03 3.57
C PHE A 486 39.51 16.28 3.74
N TRP A 487 38.90 17.46 3.82
CA TRP A 487 39.57 18.73 4.02
C TRP A 487 40.34 18.79 5.33
N HIS A 488 39.73 18.39 6.45
CA HIS A 488 40.37 18.50 7.77
C HIS A 488 41.19 17.27 8.18
N LYS A 489 40.81 16.05 7.76
CA LYS A 489 41.50 14.82 8.16
C LYS A 489 42.54 14.35 7.16
N GLY A 490 42.44 14.73 5.88
CA GLY A 490 43.38 14.30 4.83
C GLY A 490 43.42 12.79 4.57
N ASP A 491 42.39 12.05 4.99
CA ASP A 491 42.32 10.60 4.84
C ASP A 491 41.70 10.23 3.48
N PHE A 492 42.57 9.94 2.52
CA PHE A 492 42.24 9.59 1.14
C PHE A 492 42.33 8.09 0.84
N GLY A 493 42.40 7.24 1.87
CA GLY A 493 42.58 5.81 1.71
C GLY A 493 41.39 5.11 1.04
N LEU A 494 41.67 4.09 0.23
CA LEU A 494 40.63 3.22 -0.36
C LEU A 494 39.80 2.51 0.72
N TYR A 495 40.38 2.24 1.90
CA TYR A 495 39.64 1.69 3.04
C TYR A 495 38.43 2.56 3.40
N ARG A 496 38.61 3.89 3.47
CA ARG A 496 37.55 4.84 3.79
C ARG A 496 36.45 4.84 2.72
N LEU A 497 36.84 4.79 1.45
CA LEU A 497 35.92 4.70 0.31
C LEU A 497 35.00 3.49 0.48
N TRP A 498 35.55 2.29 0.63
CA TRP A 498 34.77 1.05 0.79
C TRP A 498 33.94 1.02 2.07
N GLN A 499 34.48 1.53 3.18
CA GLN A 499 33.76 1.60 4.46
C GLN A 499 32.51 2.48 4.34
N MET A 500 32.61 3.65 3.71
CA MET A 500 31.47 4.55 3.53
C MET A 500 30.47 3.99 2.52
N LEU A 501 30.94 3.44 1.40
CA LEU A 501 30.06 2.77 0.43
C LEU A 501 29.29 1.63 1.07
N PHE A 502 29.94 0.78 1.85
CA PHE A 502 29.27 -0.29 2.58
C PHE A 502 28.22 0.27 3.55
N ARG A 503 28.57 1.28 4.35
CA ARG A 503 27.67 1.88 5.34
C ARG A 503 26.41 2.48 4.71
N MET A 504 26.54 3.13 3.54
CA MET A 504 25.40 3.74 2.86
C MET A 504 24.51 2.70 2.17
N ASN A 505 25.12 1.64 1.62
CA ASN A 505 24.44 0.71 0.72
C ASN A 505 23.92 -0.57 1.37
N LEU A 506 24.45 -0.97 2.54
CA LEU A 506 24.14 -2.26 3.15
C LEU A 506 22.63 -2.51 3.27
N LEU A 507 21.88 -1.57 3.83
CA LEU A 507 20.43 -1.73 4.01
C LEU A 507 19.70 -1.83 2.67
N VAL A 508 20.04 -0.98 1.71
CA VAL A 508 19.37 -0.95 0.40
C VAL A 508 19.65 -2.21 -0.40
N VAL A 509 20.90 -2.71 -0.39
CA VAL A 509 21.24 -3.97 -1.05
C VAL A 509 20.45 -5.12 -0.44
N VAL A 510 20.37 -5.20 0.90
CA VAL A 510 19.57 -6.23 1.57
C VAL A 510 18.08 -6.09 1.24
N LEU A 511 17.55 -4.86 1.17
CA LEU A 511 16.17 -4.61 0.73
C LEU A 511 15.94 -5.07 -0.71
N CYS A 512 16.87 -4.84 -1.64
CA CYS A 512 16.76 -5.31 -3.02
C CYS A 512 16.65 -6.84 -3.08
N LEU A 513 17.44 -7.55 -2.28
CA LEU A 513 17.41 -9.02 -2.18
C LEU A 513 16.09 -9.52 -1.58
N CYS A 514 15.59 -8.86 -0.52
CA CYS A 514 14.38 -9.28 0.18
C CYS A 514 13.09 -8.91 -0.59
N MET A 515 13.06 -7.76 -1.25
CA MET A 515 11.88 -7.23 -1.95
C MET A 515 11.85 -7.60 -3.44
N ASN A 516 12.92 -8.20 -3.96
CA ASN A 516 13.07 -8.50 -5.39
C ASN A 516 12.88 -7.25 -6.27
N ARG A 517 13.51 -6.14 -5.88
CA ARG A 517 13.47 -4.87 -6.62
C ARG A 517 14.87 -4.46 -7.08
N PRO A 518 15.00 -3.83 -8.26
CA PRO A 518 16.28 -3.36 -8.74
C PRO A 518 16.83 -2.25 -7.85
N TYR A 519 18.15 -2.14 -7.76
CA TYR A 519 18.83 -1.14 -6.93
C TYR A 519 18.40 0.31 -7.22
N GLN A 520 18.11 0.61 -8.48
CA GLN A 520 17.64 1.94 -8.92
C GLN A 520 16.27 2.32 -8.34
N PHE A 521 15.45 1.35 -7.91
CA PHE A 521 14.17 1.63 -7.25
C PHE A 521 14.35 2.49 -6.00
N TYR A 522 15.45 2.27 -5.26
CA TYR A 522 15.81 3.04 -4.08
C TYR A 522 16.70 4.24 -4.42
N TYR A 523 16.38 4.97 -5.49
CA TYR A 523 17.20 5.95 -6.21
C TYR A 523 18.06 6.91 -5.36
N PHE A 524 17.60 7.27 -4.17
CA PHE A 524 18.31 8.21 -3.30
C PHE A 524 19.68 7.68 -2.83
N VAL A 525 19.79 6.40 -2.49
CA VAL A 525 21.05 5.80 -2.04
C VAL A 525 22.07 5.61 -3.18
N PRO A 526 21.70 5.13 -4.37
CA PRO A 526 22.53 5.21 -5.57
C PRO A 526 23.04 6.62 -5.84
N LEU A 527 22.17 7.64 -5.74
CA LEU A 527 22.52 9.04 -5.98
C LEU A 527 23.55 9.55 -4.98
N VAL A 528 23.34 9.32 -3.68
CA VAL A 528 24.29 9.71 -2.63
C VAL A 528 25.63 8.99 -2.80
N SER A 529 25.61 7.70 -3.13
CA SER A 529 26.82 6.91 -3.37
C SER A 529 27.61 7.43 -4.57
N PHE A 530 26.92 7.77 -5.66
CA PHE A 530 27.54 8.37 -6.84
C PHE A 530 28.23 9.69 -6.50
N TRP A 531 27.52 10.62 -5.86
CA TRP A 531 28.09 11.92 -5.50
C TRP A 531 29.19 11.81 -4.44
N PHE A 532 29.13 10.83 -3.55
CA PHE A 532 30.24 10.53 -2.65
C PHE A 532 31.51 10.11 -3.41
N VAL A 533 31.38 9.22 -4.41
CA VAL A 533 32.51 8.82 -5.27
C VAL A 533 33.05 10.03 -6.04
N VAL A 534 32.18 10.88 -6.59
CA VAL A 534 32.59 12.12 -7.27
C VAL A 534 33.41 13.01 -6.32
N VAL A 535 32.92 13.29 -5.11
CA VAL A 535 33.64 14.09 -4.11
C VAL A 535 34.96 13.44 -3.73
N PHE A 536 35.00 12.12 -3.54
CA PHE A 536 36.23 11.38 -3.25
C PHE A 536 37.25 11.56 -4.38
N VAL A 537 36.84 11.35 -5.64
CA VAL A 537 37.72 11.53 -6.81
C VAL A 537 38.21 12.97 -6.92
N THR A 538 37.33 13.96 -6.80
CA THR A 538 37.70 15.39 -6.85
C THR A 538 38.74 15.74 -5.78
N MET A 539 38.59 15.22 -4.57
CA MET A 539 39.53 15.51 -3.49
C MET A 539 40.85 14.74 -3.60
N THR A 540 40.81 13.50 -4.11
CA THR A 540 42.00 12.64 -4.26
C THR A 540 42.87 12.96 -5.47
N THR A 541 42.31 13.57 -6.53
CA THR A 541 43.10 13.98 -7.71
C THR A 541 44.25 14.90 -7.32
N ILE A 542 45.39 14.76 -8.00
CA ILE A 542 46.58 15.55 -7.70
C ILE A 542 46.37 17.00 -8.17
N PRO A 543 46.75 18.04 -7.39
CA PRO A 543 47.36 17.98 -6.06
C PRO A 543 46.33 17.72 -4.95
N GLN A 544 46.72 16.90 -3.96
CA GLN A 544 45.91 16.70 -2.76
C GLN A 544 45.99 17.94 -1.88
N VAL A 545 44.85 18.57 -1.62
CA VAL A 545 44.75 19.78 -0.80
C VAL A 545 43.96 19.48 0.47
N VAL A 546 44.55 19.85 1.60
CA VAL A 546 43.97 19.71 2.94
C VAL A 546 44.12 21.04 3.69
N ALA A 547 43.33 21.26 4.74
CA ALA A 547 43.30 22.49 5.51
C ALA A 547 44.69 22.94 5.98
N THR A 548 45.45 22.02 6.60
CA THR A 548 46.80 22.28 7.11
C THR A 548 47.79 22.66 6.01
N SER A 549 47.63 22.08 4.82
CA SER A 549 48.48 22.33 3.65
C SER A 549 48.13 23.67 2.98
N ALA A 550 46.85 24.04 2.99
CA ALA A 550 46.38 25.33 2.48
C ALA A 550 46.69 26.49 3.44
N GLU A 551 46.72 26.24 4.76
CA GLU A 551 47.23 27.19 5.76
C GLU A 551 48.74 27.44 5.58
N ALA A 552 49.52 26.40 5.26
CA ALA A 552 50.94 26.52 5.00
C ALA A 552 51.25 27.20 3.64
N ASN A 553 50.41 26.97 2.62
CA ASN A 553 50.53 27.60 1.31
C ASN A 553 49.16 28.03 0.75
N PRO A 554 48.84 29.34 0.82
CA PRO A 554 47.55 29.86 0.34
C PRO A 554 47.26 29.62 -1.14
N LEU A 555 48.27 29.39 -1.99
CA LEU A 555 48.05 29.03 -3.40
C LEU A 555 47.27 27.71 -3.56
N GLN A 556 47.23 26.86 -2.54
CA GLN A 556 46.48 25.63 -2.61
C GLN A 556 44.96 25.81 -2.58
N TYR A 557 44.46 26.94 -2.08
CA TYR A 557 43.06 27.31 -2.24
C TYR A 557 42.69 27.46 -3.73
N LEU A 558 43.61 27.98 -4.56
CA LEU A 558 43.38 28.12 -6.00
C LEU A 558 43.25 26.74 -6.67
N TYR A 559 44.10 25.77 -6.31
CA TYR A 559 43.97 24.40 -6.84
C TYR A 559 42.63 23.77 -6.48
N LEU A 560 42.13 24.01 -5.26
CA LEU A 560 40.81 23.52 -4.87
C LEU A 560 39.69 24.17 -5.70
N VAL A 561 39.74 25.50 -5.89
CA VAL A 561 38.77 26.22 -6.72
C VAL A 561 38.80 25.70 -8.16
N LEU A 562 39.99 25.50 -8.75
CA LEU A 562 40.14 24.95 -10.10
C LEU A 562 39.52 23.55 -10.23
N LYS A 563 39.67 22.69 -9.21
CA LYS A 563 39.02 21.37 -9.18
C LYS A 563 37.49 21.49 -9.20
N PHE A 564 36.91 22.40 -8.43
CA PHE A 564 35.46 22.60 -8.41
C PHE A 564 34.93 23.25 -9.71
N VAL A 565 35.67 24.19 -10.29
CA VAL A 565 35.34 24.76 -11.61
C VAL A 565 35.40 23.67 -12.68
N GLY A 566 36.43 22.82 -12.66
CA GLY A 566 36.53 21.66 -13.55
C GLY A 566 35.36 20.70 -13.39
N LEU A 567 34.99 20.35 -12.15
CA LEU A 567 33.82 19.52 -11.86
C LEU A 567 32.53 20.15 -12.37
N LEU A 568 32.33 21.46 -12.12
CA LEU A 568 31.15 22.19 -12.58
C LEU A 568 31.07 22.20 -14.11
N SER A 569 32.19 22.40 -14.80
CA SER A 569 32.27 22.33 -16.25
C SER A 569 31.88 20.95 -16.77
N VAL A 570 32.42 19.87 -16.20
CA VAL A 570 32.04 18.49 -16.58
C VAL A 570 30.55 18.25 -16.37
N VAL A 571 30.01 18.63 -15.23
CA VAL A 571 28.57 18.49 -14.92
C VAL A 571 27.73 19.31 -15.90
N THR A 572 28.14 20.53 -16.23
CA THR A 572 27.43 21.40 -17.18
C THR A 572 27.46 20.83 -18.59
N VAL A 573 28.60 20.28 -19.03
CA VAL A 573 28.71 19.62 -20.34
C VAL A 573 27.78 18.40 -20.40
N LEU A 574 27.79 17.55 -19.36
CA LEU A 574 26.90 16.38 -19.29
C LEU A 574 25.42 16.80 -19.31
N TYR A 575 25.06 17.84 -18.57
CA TYR A 575 23.71 18.39 -18.55
C TYR A 575 23.28 18.94 -19.92
N LEU A 576 24.13 19.74 -20.58
CA LEU A 576 23.84 20.28 -21.91
C LEU A 576 23.77 19.19 -23.00
N SER A 577 24.41 18.04 -22.76
CA SER A 577 24.34 16.88 -23.65
C SER A 577 23.12 15.98 -23.45
N GLU A 578 22.11 16.40 -22.68
CA GLU A 578 20.86 15.65 -22.49
C GLU A 578 20.24 15.19 -23.81
N VAL A 579 20.18 16.06 -24.83
CA VAL A 579 19.65 15.74 -26.17
C VAL A 579 20.46 14.63 -26.88
N PHE A 580 21.75 14.50 -26.58
CA PHE A 580 22.60 13.43 -27.10
C PHE A 580 22.29 12.10 -26.40
N PHE A 581 22.10 12.12 -25.08
CA PHE A 581 21.78 10.91 -24.31
C PHE A 581 20.33 10.44 -24.45
N GLU A 582 19.37 11.31 -24.79
CA GLU A 582 17.99 10.89 -25.10
C GLU A 582 17.85 10.19 -26.46
N LYS A 583 18.82 10.38 -27.36
CA LYS A 583 18.81 9.80 -28.72
C LYS A 583 19.61 8.51 -28.86
N ILE A 584 20.41 8.15 -27.86
CA ILE A 584 21.17 6.89 -27.76
C ILE A 584 20.37 5.93 -26.89
#